data_AF-A0A2T6LZL8-F1
#
_entry.id   AF-A0A2T6LZL8-F1
#
_cell.length_a   1.000
_cell.length_b   1.000
_cell.length_c   1.000
_cell.angle_alpha   90.00
_cell.angle_beta   90.00
_cell.angle_gamma   90.00
#
_symmetry.space_group_name_H-M   'P 1'
#
loop_
_entity.id
_entity.type
_entity.pdbx_description
1 polymer ?
#
loop_
_entity_poly.entity_id
_entity_poly.type
_entity_poly.pdbx_seq_one_letter_code
_entity_poly.pdbx_strand_id
1 'polypeptide(L)' 'MSRSRVPDGKRVIWRPWITKNGKRVFASQYGLRAFPILVDE' A
#
# COMPACT_ATOMS: atom_id res chain seq x y z
N MET A 1 -14.19 -4.71 17.96
CA MET A 1 -13.01 -4.95 17.10
C MET A 1 -13.43 -4.76 15.65
N SER A 2 -13.10 -3.63 15.01
CA SER A 2 -13.38 -3.44 13.59
C SER A 2 -12.36 -4.24 12.79
N ARG A 3 -12.76 -5.40 12.23
CA ARG A 3 -11.95 -6.12 11.24
C ARG A 3 -11.92 -5.23 10.00
N SER A 4 -10.78 -4.62 9.71
CA SER A 4 -10.52 -3.98 8.42
C SER A 4 -10.82 -4.98 7.31
N ARG A 5 -12.02 -4.90 6.71
CA ARG A 5 -12.45 -5.78 5.63
C ARG A 5 -11.64 -5.42 4.40
N VAL A 6 -10.58 -6.18 4.16
CA VAL A 6 -10.05 -6.29 2.81
C VAL A 6 -11.19 -6.86 1.96
N PRO A 7 -11.58 -6.20 0.85
CA PRO A 7 -12.65 -6.72 0.00
C PRO A 7 -12.35 -8.13 -0.49
N ASP A 8 -13.38 -8.94 -0.70
CA ASP A 8 -13.23 -10.29 -1.26
C ASP A 8 -12.54 -10.21 -2.64
N GLY A 9 -11.58 -11.11 -2.88
CA GLY A 9 -10.75 -11.11 -4.09
C GLY A 9 -9.67 -10.01 -4.13
N LYS A 10 -9.47 -9.26 -3.03
CA LYS A 10 -8.33 -8.35 -2.87
C LYS A 10 -7.42 -8.83 -1.76
N ARG A 11 -6.13 -8.53 -1.89
CA ARG A 11 -5.16 -8.63 -0.80
C ARG A 11 -4.36 -7.34 -0.63
N VAL A 12 -3.92 -7.07 0.59
CA VAL A 12 -3.03 -5.95 0.87
C VAL A 12 -1.59 -6.41 0.71
N ILE A 13 -0.84 -5.73 -0.15
CA ILE A 13 0.62 -5.84 -0.20
C ILE A 13 1.26 -4.55 0.34
N TRP A 14 2.44 -4.70 0.94
CA TRP A 14 3.20 -3.58 1.49
C TRP A 14 4.39 -3.31 0.58
N ARG A 15 4.43 -2.13 -0.05
CA ARG A 15 5.55 -1.75 -0.91
C ARG A 15 6.36 -0.60 -0.31
N PRO A 16 7.70 -0.66 -0.36
CA PRO A 16 8.55 0.42 0.16
C PRO A 16 8.48 1.71 -0.67
N TRP A 17 7.90 1.64 -1.87
CA TRP A 17 7.71 2.79 -2.76
C TRP A 17 6.46 2.64 -3.63
N ILE A 18 5.94 3.77 -4.11
CA ILE A 18 4.86 3.87 -5.10
C ILE A 18 5.28 4.81 -6.23
N THR A 19 4.62 4.70 -7.39
CA THR A 19 4.71 5.71 -8.44
C THR A 19 3.55 6.68 -8.28
N LYS A 20 3.84 7.96 -8.08
CA LYS A 20 2.86 9.04 -8.02
C LYS A 20 3.28 10.12 -9.02
N ASN A 21 2.39 10.48 -9.95
CA ASN A 21 2.66 11.49 -10.99
C ASN A 21 3.94 11.19 -11.81
N GLY A 22 4.16 9.92 -12.19
CA GLY A 22 5.35 9.49 -12.93
C GLY A 22 6.66 9.47 -12.14
N LYS A 23 6.65 9.88 -10.86
CA LYS A 23 7.82 9.87 -9.98
C LYS A 23 7.73 8.76 -8.96
N ARG A 24 8.87 8.14 -8.65
CA ARG A 24 8.99 7.15 -7.58
C ARG A 24 9.07 7.86 -6.24
N VAL A 25 8.16 7.51 -5.35
CA VAL A 25 8.02 8.07 -4.01
C VAL A 25 8.26 6.96 -3.01
N PHE A 26 9.19 7.16 -2.07
CA PHE A 26 9.54 6.18 -1.05
C PHE A 26 8.80 6.43 0.26
N ALA A 27 8.38 5.35 0.93
CA ALA A 27 7.66 5.42 2.20
C ALA A 27 8.50 6.10 3.29
N SER A 28 9.83 5.90 3.25
CA SER A 28 10.79 6.51 4.18
C SER A 28 10.78 8.03 4.16
N GLN A 29 10.46 8.66 3.01
CA GLN A 29 10.35 10.12 2.89
C GLN A 29 9.20 10.70 3.73
N TYR A 30 8.24 9.85 4.10
CA TYR A 30 7.08 10.20 4.93
C TYR A 30 7.18 9.60 6.34
N GLY A 31 8.34 9.05 6.73
CA GLY A 31 8.51 8.34 8.01
C GLY A 31 7.76 7.01 8.08
N LEU A 32 7.32 6.48 6.94
CA LEU A 32 6.61 5.20 6.84
C LEU A 32 7.56 4.07 6.46
N ARG A 33 7.23 2.84 6.87
CA ARG A 33 7.98 1.63 6.45
C ARG A 33 7.58 1.16 5.05
N ALA A 34 6.30 1.25 4.71
CA ALA A 34 5.75 0.85 3.43
C ALA A 34 4.37 1.49 3.18
N PHE A 35 3.97 1.55 1.91
CA PHE A 35 2.62 1.91 1.49
C PHE A 35 1.74 0.65 1.42
N PRO A 36 0.52 0.68 1.99
CA PRO A 36 -0.46 -0.37 1.76
C PRO A 36 -1.06 -0.23 0.36
N ILE A 37 -1.10 -1.33 -0.39
CA ILE A 37 -1.66 -1.37 -1.75
C ILE A 37 -2.61 -2.56 -1.83
N LEU A 38 -3.84 -2.31 -2.27
CA LEU A 38 -4.79 -3.34 -2.60
C LEU A 38 -4.50 -3.86 -4.01
N VAL A 39 -4.26 -5.17 -4.12
CA VAL A 39 -4.12 -5.87 -5.40
C VAL A 39 -5.19 -6.95 -5.49
N ASP A 40 -5.59 -7.28 -6.71
CA ASP A 40 -6.41 -8.47 -6.98
C ASP A 40 -5.64 -9.74 -6.57
N GLU A 41 -6.36 -10.70 -6.01
CA GLU A 41 -5.85 -12.06 -5.76
C GLU A 41 -5.79 -12.88 -7.05
#